data_AF-A0A9D2S0P3-F1
#
_entry.id   AF-A0A9D2S0P3-F1
#
_cell.length_a   1.000
_cell.length_b   1.000
_cell.length_c   1.000
_cell.angle_alpha   90.00
_cell.angle_beta   90.00
_cell.angle_gamma   90.00
#
_symmetry.space_group_name_H-M   'P 1'
#
loop_
_entity.id
_entity.type
_entity.pdbx_description
1 polymer ?
#
loop_
_entity_poly.entity_id
_entity_poly.type
_entity_poly.pdbx_seq_one_letter_code
_entity_poly.pdbx_strand_id
1 'polypeptide(L)'
;MKISDLLKLSTDNLRRRKGRTALTVIGVVVGTCAIVVMISLGIAANKRTEETLASWSDLTQITVLGYSDSADTPALDDKMVASLKEMEYVIAATPMYNFQNFNGNVLAGAQGRYSSNAGSIIGMEPSAIEPMGYELRSGDYLTDHKGTPKKIPVLVGEDFAYNFEDTKKSYSNPKRYRWKETDENGNATVEPF
;
A
#
# COMPACT_ATOMS: atom_id res chain seq x y z
N MET A 1 10.15 58.04 32.98
CA MET A 1 10.24 56.80 33.78
C MET A 1 10.74 55.68 32.87
N LYS A 2 11.71 54.88 33.28
CA LYS A 2 12.24 53.78 32.45
C LYS A 2 11.32 52.56 32.57
N ILE A 3 11.05 51.86 31.46
CA ILE A 3 10.24 50.62 31.43
C ILE A 3 10.79 49.55 32.39
N SER A 4 12.12 49.52 32.56
CA SER A 4 12.80 48.65 33.52
C SER A 4 12.35 48.87 34.98
N ASP A 5 12.03 50.12 35.33
CA ASP A 5 11.62 50.49 36.69
C ASP A 5 10.16 50.06 36.97
N LEU A 6 9.31 50.20 35.95
CA LEU A 6 7.93 49.67 35.94
C LEU A 6 7.91 48.14 36.09
N LEU A 7 8.74 47.41 35.32
CA LEU A 7 8.86 45.96 35.45
C LEU A 7 9.32 45.54 36.85
N LYS A 8 10.32 46.24 37.42
CA LYS A 8 10.83 45.96 38.76
C LYS A 8 9.75 46.15 39.83
N LEU A 9 8.98 47.25 39.74
CA LEU A 9 7.84 47.52 40.61
C LEU A 9 6.74 46.46 40.48
N SER A 10 6.40 46.03 39.26
CA SER A 10 5.40 44.99 39.01
C SER A 10 5.83 43.63 39.55
N THR A 11 7.11 43.27 39.40
CA THR A 11 7.65 42.00 39.87
C THR A 11 7.64 41.92 41.40
N ASP A 12 8.01 43.00 42.09
CA ASP A 12 7.92 43.07 43.56
C ASP A 12 6.47 42.96 44.06
N ASN A 13 5.52 43.55 43.35
CA ASN A 13 4.09 43.42 43.66
C ASN A 13 3.57 41.98 43.49
N LEU A 14 4.00 41.27 42.45
CA LEU A 14 3.67 39.86 42.24
C LEU A 14 4.33 38.96 43.32
N ARG A 15 5.57 39.25 43.71
CA ARG A 15 6.31 38.48 44.73
C ARG A 15 5.69 38.55 46.12
N ARG A 16 4.96 39.63 46.44
CA ARG A 16 4.21 39.78 47.70
C ARG A 16 2.94 38.92 47.77
N ARG A 17 2.38 38.49 46.63
CA ARG A 17 1.12 37.71 46.55
C ARG A 17 1.31 36.34 45.88
N LYS A 18 2.26 35.56 46.41
CA LYS A 18 2.76 34.29 45.86
C LYS A 18 1.66 33.29 45.45
N GLY A 19 0.62 33.10 46.26
CA GLY A 19 -0.43 32.11 45.99
C GLY A 19 -1.31 32.46 44.78
N ARG A 20 -1.75 33.72 44.69
CA ARG A 20 -2.59 34.16 43.56
C ARG A 20 -1.81 34.18 42.25
N THR A 21 -0.58 34.69 42.29
CA THR A 21 0.29 34.72 41.11
C THR A 21 0.66 33.32 40.63
N ALA A 22 0.94 32.39 41.53
CA ALA A 22 1.21 31.00 41.16
C ALA A 22 0.00 30.36 40.45
N LEU A 23 -1.21 30.52 40.99
CA LEU A 23 -2.42 29.95 40.40
C LEU A 23 -2.69 30.51 38.99
N THR A 24 -2.47 31.80 38.76
CA THR A 24 -2.64 32.42 37.43
C THR A 24 -1.59 31.93 36.43
N VAL A 25 -0.33 31.78 36.85
CA VAL A 25 0.73 31.29 35.96
C VAL A 25 0.48 29.84 35.59
N ILE A 26 0.08 28.99 36.55
CA ILE A 26 -0.28 27.60 36.29
C ILE A 26 -1.44 27.52 35.29
N GLY A 27 -2.49 28.33 35.47
CA GLY A 27 -3.63 28.35 34.54
C GLY A 27 -3.20 28.71 33.11
N VAL A 28 -2.35 29.72 32.94
CA VAL A 28 -1.84 30.13 31.62
C VAL A 28 -0.94 29.04 31.00
N VAL A 29 -0.07 28.42 31.79
CA VAL A 29 0.84 27.36 31.31
C VAL A 29 0.05 26.12 30.88
N VAL A 30 -0.92 25.68 31.68
CA VAL A 30 -1.76 24.52 31.34
C VAL A 30 -2.61 24.81 30.11
N GLY A 31 -3.21 26.00 30.02
CA GLY A 31 -4.04 26.38 28.86
C GLY A 31 -3.23 26.45 27.56
N THR A 32 -2.07 27.11 27.58
CA THR A 32 -1.20 27.22 26.39
C THR A 32 -0.65 25.86 25.98
N CYS A 33 -0.23 25.02 26.94
CA CYS A 33 0.22 23.66 26.65
C CYS A 33 -0.89 22.80 26.05
N ALA A 34 -2.12 22.86 26.59
CA ALA A 34 -3.26 22.10 26.08
C ALA A 34 -3.61 22.45 24.62
N ILE A 35 -3.56 23.74 24.24
CA ILE A 35 -3.80 24.18 22.86
C ILE A 35 -2.73 23.61 21.92
N VAL A 36 -1.44 23.69 22.30
CA VAL A 36 -0.34 23.16 21.49
C VAL A 36 -0.46 21.65 21.30
N VAL A 37 -0.79 20.91 22.37
CA VAL A 37 -0.99 19.45 22.30
C VAL A 37 -2.16 19.09 21.39
N MET A 38 -3.30 19.80 21.51
CA MET A 38 -4.47 19.53 20.68
C MET A 38 -4.19 19.76 19.19
N ILE A 39 -3.49 20.86 18.84
CA ILE A 39 -3.10 21.13 17.45
C ILE A 39 -2.14 20.06 16.94
N SER A 40 -1.16 19.66 17.75
CA SER A 40 -0.17 18.64 17.37
C SER A 40 -0.82 17.29 17.11
N LEU A 41 -1.76 16.87 17.97
CA LEU A 41 -2.53 15.63 17.80
C LEU A 41 -3.44 15.68 16.57
N GLY A 42 -4.07 16.83 16.28
CA GLY A 42 -4.89 17.01 15.08
C GLY A 42 -4.07 16.86 13.80
N ILE A 43 -2.90 17.48 13.74
CA ILE A 43 -1.98 17.35 12.59
C ILE A 43 -1.50 15.90 12.45
N ALA A 44 -1.11 15.26 13.55
CA ALA A 44 -0.66 13.87 13.53
C ALA A 44 -1.76 12.91 13.06
N ALA A 45 -3.01 13.11 13.51
CA ALA A 45 -4.15 12.32 13.06
C ALA A 45 -4.39 12.49 11.55
N ASN A 46 -4.38 13.73 11.04
CA ASN A 46 -4.54 13.99 9.61
C ASN A 46 -3.45 13.33 8.78
N LYS A 47 -2.18 13.47 9.19
CA LYS A 47 -1.05 12.83 8.51
C LYS A 47 -1.16 11.31 8.51
N ARG A 48 -1.54 10.70 9.64
CA ARG A 48 -1.77 9.26 9.71
C ARG A 48 -2.90 8.82 8.80
N THR A 49 -4.01 9.56 8.75
CA THR A 49 -5.12 9.24 7.86
C THR A 49 -4.72 9.39 6.40
N GLU A 50 -3.95 10.42 6.05
CA GLU A 50 -3.41 10.62 4.70
C GLU A 50 -2.44 9.51 4.30
N GLU A 51 -1.48 9.13 5.15
CA GLU A 51 -0.58 7.99 4.89
C GLU A 51 -1.35 6.67 4.79
N THR A 52 -2.39 6.47 5.62
CA THR A 52 -3.28 5.31 5.52
C THR A 52 -4.01 5.31 4.17
N LEU A 53 -4.57 6.44 3.74
CA LEU A 53 -5.25 6.57 2.45
C LEU A 53 -4.29 6.42 1.27
N ALA A 54 -3.07 6.95 1.37
CA ALA A 54 -2.04 6.81 0.33
C ALA A 54 -1.53 5.36 0.23
N SER A 55 -1.46 4.64 1.35
CA SER A 55 -1.14 3.20 1.35
C SER A 55 -2.24 2.34 0.69
N TRP A 56 -3.45 2.88 0.55
CA TRP A 56 -4.49 2.25 -0.24
C TRP A 56 -4.19 2.52 -1.72
N SER A 57 -3.35 1.65 -2.29
CA SER A 57 -2.99 1.64 -3.71
C SER A 57 -4.19 1.67 -4.67
N ASP A 58 -5.39 1.34 -4.18
CA ASP A 58 -6.63 1.22 -4.95
C ASP A 58 -7.48 2.51 -4.97
N LEU A 59 -7.02 3.63 -4.37
CA LEU A 59 -7.85 4.84 -4.25
C LEU A 59 -8.18 5.48 -5.62
N THR A 60 -7.31 5.28 -6.61
CA THR A 60 -7.50 5.79 -7.99
C THR A 60 -7.97 4.73 -8.97
N GLN A 61 -8.14 3.49 -8.51
CA GLN A 61 -8.51 2.36 -9.36
C GLN A 61 -10.02 2.13 -9.26
N ILE A 62 -10.68 2.05 -10.42
CA ILE A 62 -12.11 1.82 -10.54
C ILE A 62 -12.31 0.47 -11.22
N THR A 63 -12.89 -0.47 -10.48
CA THR A 63 -13.24 -1.79 -11.04
C THR A 63 -14.67 -1.75 -11.59
N VAL A 64 -14.80 -1.82 -12.92
CA VAL A 64 -16.10 -1.91 -13.58
C VAL A 64 -16.49 -3.38 -13.72
N LEU A 65 -17.61 -3.77 -13.10
CA LEU A 65 -18.17 -5.11 -13.17
C LEU A 65 -19.45 -5.10 -13.99
N GLY A 66 -19.55 -5.97 -15.00
CA GLY A 66 -20.76 -6.17 -15.79
C GLY A 66 -21.75 -7.10 -15.07
N TYR A 67 -22.30 -6.66 -13.93
CA TYR A 67 -23.23 -7.48 -13.13
C TYR A 67 -24.68 -7.10 -13.41
N SER A 68 -25.17 -7.39 -14.62
CA SER A 68 -26.57 -7.16 -14.97
C SER A 68 -27.07 -8.09 -16.07
N ASP A 69 -28.20 -8.75 -15.81
CA ASP A 69 -28.93 -9.62 -16.76
C ASP A 69 -29.88 -8.81 -17.68
N SER A 70 -29.82 -7.49 -17.63
CA SER A 70 -30.67 -6.62 -18.43
C SER A 70 -30.11 -6.50 -19.86
N ALA A 71 -30.95 -6.72 -20.88
CA ALA A 71 -30.55 -6.59 -22.28
C ALA A 71 -30.09 -5.16 -22.68
N ASP A 72 -30.38 -4.16 -21.84
CA ASP A 72 -30.05 -2.75 -22.04
C ASP A 72 -28.69 -2.34 -21.42
N THR A 73 -28.04 -3.23 -20.66
CA THR A 73 -26.70 -2.91 -20.14
C THR A 73 -25.63 -3.13 -21.20
N PRO A 74 -24.78 -2.13 -21.48
CA PRO A 74 -23.72 -2.27 -22.47
C PRO A 74 -22.77 -3.39 -22.10
N ALA A 75 -22.42 -4.23 -23.08
CA ALA A 75 -21.43 -5.28 -22.88
C ALA A 75 -20.06 -4.69 -22.55
N LEU A 76 -19.30 -5.40 -21.71
CA LEU A 76 -17.92 -5.06 -21.35
C LEU A 76 -16.96 -5.47 -22.49
N ASP A 77 -17.15 -4.85 -23.66
CA ASP A 77 -16.37 -5.11 -24.88
C ASP A 77 -15.18 -4.14 -24.99
N ASP A 78 -14.24 -4.44 -25.90
CA ASP A 78 -13.08 -3.60 -26.22
C ASP A 78 -13.46 -2.14 -26.56
N LYS A 79 -14.65 -1.94 -27.11
CA LYS A 79 -15.19 -0.60 -27.41
C LYS A 79 -15.48 0.20 -26.13
N MET A 80 -16.03 -0.44 -25.10
CA MET A 80 -16.28 0.21 -23.82
C MET A 80 -14.96 0.60 -23.16
N VAL A 81 -13.96 -0.29 -23.20
CA VAL A 81 -12.62 0.03 -22.70
C VAL A 81 -12.02 1.23 -23.44
N ALA A 82 -12.16 1.29 -24.77
CA ALA A 82 -11.69 2.44 -25.56
C ALA A 82 -12.41 3.75 -25.15
N SER A 83 -13.73 3.73 -25.02
CA SER A 83 -14.49 4.90 -24.55
C SER A 83 -14.08 5.34 -23.14
N LEU A 84 -13.77 4.39 -22.25
CA LEU A 84 -13.30 4.71 -20.89
C LEU A 84 -11.91 5.36 -20.94
N LYS A 85 -11.01 4.90 -21.83
CA LYS A 85 -9.68 5.51 -22.04
C LYS A 85 -9.77 6.97 -22.54
N GLU A 86 -10.85 7.34 -23.23
CA GLU A 86 -11.05 8.69 -23.78
C GLU A 86 -11.59 9.71 -22.77
N MET A 87 -12.05 9.27 -21.60
CA MET A 87 -12.58 10.18 -20.58
C MET A 87 -11.48 11.03 -19.95
N GLU A 88 -11.79 12.30 -19.69
CA GLU A 88 -10.91 13.19 -18.94
C GLU A 88 -10.62 12.56 -17.56
N TYR A 89 -9.36 12.63 -17.11
CA TYR A 89 -8.84 12.04 -15.86
C TYR A 89 -8.59 10.52 -15.86
N VAL A 90 -8.90 9.78 -16.92
CA VAL A 90 -8.52 8.36 -17.02
C VAL A 90 -7.10 8.24 -17.57
N ILE A 91 -6.18 7.76 -16.74
CA ILE A 91 -4.76 7.59 -17.12
C ILE A 91 -4.56 6.27 -17.88
N ALA A 92 -5.20 5.20 -17.42
CA ALA A 92 -5.20 3.90 -18.09
C ALA A 92 -6.50 3.15 -17.79
N ALA A 93 -6.96 2.37 -18.75
CA ALA A 93 -8.01 1.39 -18.56
C ALA A 93 -7.57 0.08 -19.19
N THR A 94 -7.73 -1.03 -18.49
CA THR A 94 -7.41 -2.36 -19.01
C THR A 94 -8.56 -3.30 -18.74
N PRO A 95 -8.89 -4.21 -19.66
CA PRO A 95 -9.70 -5.36 -19.30
C PRO A 95 -8.94 -6.20 -18.27
N MET A 96 -9.66 -6.75 -17.30
CA MET A 96 -9.12 -7.70 -16.34
C MET A 96 -9.83 -9.04 -16.52
N TYR A 97 -9.07 -10.08 -16.82
CA TYR A 97 -9.60 -11.43 -16.95
C TYR A 97 -9.09 -12.31 -15.79
N ASN A 98 -9.99 -12.75 -14.92
CA ASN A 98 -9.67 -13.67 -13.86
C ASN A 98 -10.04 -15.10 -14.27
N PHE A 99 -9.05 -15.98 -14.38
CA PHE A 99 -9.26 -17.37 -14.74
C PHE A 99 -9.80 -18.16 -13.55
N GLN A 100 -11.13 -18.21 -13.37
CA GLN A 100 -11.77 -18.82 -12.19
C GLN A 100 -11.45 -20.31 -11.97
N ASN A 101 -11.10 -21.06 -13.02
CA ASN A 101 -10.84 -22.50 -12.95
C ASN A 101 -9.44 -22.91 -13.43
N PHE A 102 -8.46 -22.00 -13.34
CA PHE A 102 -7.08 -22.38 -13.65
C PHE A 102 -6.43 -23.04 -12.43
N ASN A 103 -6.19 -24.35 -12.50
CA ASN A 103 -5.37 -25.06 -11.53
C ASN A 103 -4.04 -25.42 -12.20
N GLY A 104 -3.02 -24.61 -11.97
CA GLY A 104 -1.66 -24.86 -12.45
C GLY A 104 -0.72 -25.14 -11.29
N ASN A 105 0.33 -25.91 -11.53
CA ASN A 105 1.49 -25.96 -10.64
C ASN A 105 2.69 -25.38 -11.37
N VAL A 106 3.38 -24.46 -10.71
CA VAL A 106 4.67 -23.94 -11.15
C VAL A 106 5.75 -24.82 -10.54
N LEU A 107 6.58 -25.43 -11.40
CA LEU A 107 7.68 -26.28 -10.99
C LEU A 107 9.00 -25.56 -11.21
N ALA A 108 9.89 -25.63 -10.23
CA ALA A 108 11.24 -25.07 -10.29
C ALA A 108 12.28 -26.09 -9.79
N GLY A 109 13.51 -25.96 -10.30
CA GLY A 109 14.65 -26.80 -9.94
C GLY A 109 14.71 -28.17 -10.64
N ALA A 110 15.83 -28.87 -10.44
CA ALA A 110 16.08 -30.16 -11.07
C ALA A 110 14.98 -31.18 -10.72
N GLN A 111 14.35 -31.75 -11.76
CA GLN A 111 13.24 -32.70 -11.66
C GLN A 111 12.00 -32.18 -10.90
N GLY A 112 11.75 -30.85 -10.89
CA GLY A 112 10.55 -30.29 -10.24
C GLY A 112 10.56 -30.42 -8.72
N ARG A 113 11.75 -30.30 -8.10
CA ARG A 113 11.92 -30.37 -6.66
C ARG A 113 11.09 -29.32 -5.92
N TYR A 114 10.97 -28.13 -6.48
CA TYR A 114 10.17 -27.06 -5.89
C TYR A 114 8.87 -26.95 -6.66
N SER A 115 7.74 -26.98 -5.94
CA SER A 115 6.42 -26.82 -6.53
C SER A 115 5.68 -25.72 -5.82
N SER A 116 4.97 -24.89 -6.58
CA SER A 116 4.04 -23.91 -6.06
C SER A 116 2.72 -24.00 -6.83
N ASN A 117 1.60 -23.81 -6.14
CA ASN A 117 0.34 -23.65 -6.82
C ASN A 117 0.36 -22.32 -7.58
N ALA A 118 0.11 -22.37 -8.89
CA ALA A 118 -0.18 -21.17 -9.67
C ALA A 118 -1.56 -20.69 -9.20
N GLY A 119 -1.57 -19.79 -8.21
CA GLY A 119 -2.78 -19.27 -7.57
C GLY A 119 -3.66 -18.45 -8.52
N SER A 120 -4.02 -17.23 -8.14
CA SER A 120 -4.80 -16.37 -9.04
C SER A 120 -3.92 -15.86 -10.18
N ILE A 121 -4.30 -16.20 -11.42
CA ILE A 121 -3.73 -15.62 -12.63
C ILE A 121 -4.72 -14.59 -13.15
N ILE A 122 -4.20 -13.38 -13.40
CA ILE A 122 -4.98 -12.27 -13.95
C ILE A 122 -4.36 -11.90 -15.28
N GLY A 123 -5.19 -11.86 -16.32
CA GLY A 123 -4.83 -11.28 -17.61
C GLY A 123 -5.08 -9.78 -17.59
N MET A 124 -4.08 -8.99 -17.97
CA MET A 124 -4.18 -7.54 -18.13
C MET A 124 -3.32 -7.07 -19.32
N GLU A 125 -3.62 -5.88 -19.83
CA GLU A 125 -2.84 -5.25 -20.89
C GLU A 125 -1.45 -4.84 -20.35
N PRO A 126 -0.34 -5.19 -21.02
CA PRO A 126 1.00 -4.87 -20.54
C PRO A 126 1.26 -3.37 -20.35
N SER A 127 0.67 -2.54 -21.20
CA SER A 127 0.77 -1.08 -21.17
C SER A 127 0.12 -0.45 -19.93
N ALA A 128 -0.84 -1.14 -19.29
CA ALA A 128 -1.58 -0.63 -18.15
C ALA A 128 -0.93 -0.96 -16.80
N ILE A 129 0.08 -1.84 -16.75
CA ILE A 129 0.70 -2.32 -15.52
C ILE A 129 1.36 -1.17 -14.75
N GLU A 130 2.19 -0.39 -15.42
CA GLU A 130 2.91 0.74 -14.80
C GLU A 130 1.95 1.88 -14.41
N PRO A 131 1.03 2.36 -15.27
CA PRO A 131 0.05 3.39 -14.89
C PRO A 131 -0.89 3.02 -13.74
N MET A 132 -1.13 1.72 -13.53
CA MET A 132 -1.95 1.22 -12.42
C MET A 132 -1.18 1.15 -11.08
N GLY A 133 0.09 1.57 -11.05
CA GLY A 133 0.88 1.64 -9.82
C GLY A 133 1.62 0.35 -9.46
N TYR A 134 1.70 -0.63 -10.37
CA TYR A 134 2.54 -1.80 -10.15
C TYR A 134 4.02 -1.46 -10.40
N GLU A 135 4.76 -1.29 -9.31
CA GLU A 135 6.21 -1.05 -9.35
C GLU A 135 7.00 -2.34 -9.56
N LEU A 136 7.98 -2.29 -10.47
CA LEU A 136 8.84 -3.42 -10.75
C LEU A 136 10.04 -3.45 -9.80
N ARG A 137 10.14 -4.48 -8.96
CA ARG A 137 11.30 -4.66 -8.06
C ARG A 137 12.54 -5.20 -8.77
N SER A 138 12.34 -6.02 -9.80
CA SER A 138 13.41 -6.63 -10.59
C SER A 138 12.87 -7.20 -11.91
N GLY A 139 13.68 -7.17 -12.97
CA GLY A 139 13.33 -7.69 -14.29
C GLY A 139 12.90 -6.58 -15.24
N ASP A 140 12.09 -6.93 -16.24
CA ASP A 140 11.51 -6.00 -17.21
C ASP A 140 9.99 -6.13 -17.20
N TYR A 141 9.28 -5.03 -17.49
CA TYR A 141 7.83 -5.07 -17.70
C TYR A 141 7.48 -5.98 -18.88
N LEU A 142 6.24 -6.50 -18.87
CA LEU A 142 5.73 -7.23 -20.01
C LEU A 142 5.71 -6.30 -21.21
N THR A 143 6.39 -6.68 -22.29
CA THR A 143 6.23 -6.01 -23.58
C THR A 143 5.10 -6.65 -24.34
N ASP A 144 4.46 -5.86 -25.21
CA ASP A 144 3.32 -6.27 -26.05
C ASP A 144 3.76 -7.35 -27.05
N HIS A 145 3.88 -8.58 -26.57
CA HIS A 145 4.35 -9.70 -27.36
C HIS A 145 3.18 -10.29 -28.13
N LYS A 146 3.09 -9.93 -29.41
CA LYS A 146 2.46 -10.77 -30.46
C LYS A 146 3.30 -12.04 -30.77
N GLY A 147 3.98 -12.62 -29.77
CA GLY A 147 5.16 -13.47 -29.99
C GLY A 147 5.05 -14.92 -29.49
N THR A 148 4.93 -15.84 -30.45
CA THR A 148 5.17 -17.31 -30.39
C THR A 148 4.42 -18.16 -29.33
N PRO A 149 3.65 -19.18 -29.75
CA PRO A 149 2.76 -19.98 -28.88
C PRO A 149 3.43 -20.85 -27.81
N LYS A 150 4.74 -20.72 -27.57
CA LYS A 150 5.53 -21.63 -26.72
C LYS A 150 6.07 -21.01 -25.42
N LYS A 151 6.06 -19.68 -25.26
CA LYS A 151 6.53 -19.03 -24.03
C LYS A 151 5.61 -17.86 -23.70
N ILE A 152 4.91 -17.95 -22.57
CA ILE A 152 4.04 -16.89 -22.07
C ILE A 152 4.84 -16.14 -20.99
N PRO A 153 5.18 -14.85 -21.20
CA PRO A 153 5.82 -14.07 -20.16
C PRO A 153 4.81 -13.79 -19.04
N VAL A 154 5.24 -13.91 -17.79
CA VAL A 154 4.40 -13.70 -16.62
C VAL A 154 5.12 -12.79 -15.64
N LEU A 155 4.37 -11.89 -15.00
CA LEU A 155 4.84 -11.18 -13.82
C LEU A 155 4.34 -11.92 -12.59
N VAL A 156 5.18 -11.94 -11.57
CA VAL A 156 4.88 -12.59 -10.30
C VAL A 156 5.03 -11.56 -9.18
N GLY A 157 4.18 -11.66 -8.16
CA GLY A 157 4.29 -10.81 -6.98
C GLY A 157 5.61 -11.04 -6.25
N GLU A 158 6.07 -10.04 -5.49
CA GLU A 158 7.32 -10.10 -4.73
C GLU A 158 7.43 -11.36 -3.86
N ASP A 159 6.31 -11.76 -3.25
CA ASP A 159 6.27 -12.88 -2.31
C ASP A 159 6.04 -14.23 -2.99
N PHE A 160 5.89 -14.27 -4.31
CA PHE A 160 5.58 -15.51 -5.04
C PHE A 160 6.65 -16.59 -4.84
N ALA A 161 7.92 -16.18 -4.69
CA ALA A 161 9.03 -17.11 -4.46
C ALA A 161 8.92 -17.87 -3.12
N TYR A 162 8.21 -17.32 -2.12
CA TYR A 162 7.95 -17.98 -0.84
C TYR A 162 6.82 -19.02 -0.91
N ASN A 163 5.99 -18.99 -1.95
CA ASN A 163 4.91 -19.97 -2.14
C ASN A 163 5.40 -21.34 -2.62
N PHE A 164 6.70 -21.49 -2.89
CA PHE A 164 7.28 -22.78 -3.28
C PHE A 164 7.46 -23.69 -2.06
N GLU A 165 7.19 -24.98 -2.26
CA GLU A 165 7.52 -26.04 -1.30
C GLU A 165 8.52 -27.04 -1.88
N ASP A 166 9.38 -27.60 -1.03
CA ASP A 166 10.30 -28.68 -1.39
C ASP A 166 9.57 -30.03 -1.37
N THR A 167 9.19 -30.52 -2.56
CA THR A 167 8.41 -31.75 -2.74
C THR A 167 9.14 -33.01 -2.29
N LYS A 168 10.47 -32.96 -2.14
CA LYS A 168 11.28 -34.10 -1.65
C LYS A 168 11.27 -34.23 -0.14
N LYS A 169 10.74 -33.25 0.60
CA LYS A 169 10.66 -33.28 2.07
C LYS A 169 9.28 -33.75 2.54
N SER A 170 9.29 -34.53 3.63
CA SER A 170 8.04 -34.92 4.32
C SER A 170 7.24 -33.68 4.74
N TYR A 171 5.92 -33.82 4.76
CA TYR A 171 5.00 -32.75 5.17
C TYR A 171 5.25 -32.27 6.60
N SER A 172 5.74 -33.15 7.49
CA SER A 172 6.11 -32.81 8.87
C SER A 172 7.44 -32.06 9.00
N ASN A 173 8.18 -31.86 7.91
CA ASN A 173 9.46 -31.17 7.95
C ASN A 173 9.24 -29.65 7.91
N PRO A 174 9.64 -28.89 8.95
CA PRO A 174 9.45 -27.44 8.98
C PRO A 174 10.21 -26.71 7.86
N LYS A 175 11.24 -27.34 7.26
CA LYS A 175 12.01 -26.79 6.13
C LYS A 175 11.39 -27.10 4.76
N ARG A 176 10.19 -27.67 4.71
CA ARG A 176 9.44 -27.90 3.46
C ARG A 176 8.91 -26.59 2.89
N TYR A 177 8.42 -25.72 3.76
CA TYR A 177 7.94 -24.38 3.46
C TYR A 177 8.97 -23.34 3.91
N ARG A 178 9.03 -22.20 3.22
CA ARG A 178 9.75 -21.01 3.68
C ARG A 178 8.78 -19.86 3.75
N TRP A 179 8.75 -19.17 4.88
CA TRP A 179 7.89 -18.01 5.08
C TRP A 179 8.75 -16.75 5.02
N LYS A 180 8.17 -15.65 4.54
CA LYS A 180 8.81 -14.34 4.61
C LYS A 180 8.82 -13.91 6.08
N GLU A 181 9.99 -13.95 6.69
CA GLU A 181 10.26 -13.37 7.99
C GLU A 181 10.99 -12.05 7.75
N THR A 182 10.58 -10.98 8.41
CA THR A 182 11.20 -9.65 8.29
C THR A 182 11.85 -9.23 9.60
N ASP A 183 12.98 -8.53 9.53
CA ASP A 183 13.63 -7.90 10.68
C ASP A 183 12.91 -6.60 11.09
N GLU A 184 13.36 -5.95 12.18
CA GLU A 184 12.81 -4.66 12.64
C GLU A 184 12.90 -3.53 11.59
N ASN A 185 13.70 -3.71 10.54
CA ASN A 185 13.87 -2.77 9.43
C ASN A 185 13.06 -3.16 8.18
N GLY A 186 12.27 -4.25 8.24
CA GLY A 186 11.45 -4.73 7.13
C GLY A 186 12.21 -5.55 6.08
N ASN A 187 13.48 -5.89 6.30
CA ASN A 187 14.25 -6.73 5.38
C ASN A 187 13.94 -8.20 5.62
N ALA A 188 13.81 -8.98 4.54
CA ALA A 188 13.62 -10.41 4.65
C ALA A 188 14.84 -11.09 5.28
N THR A 189 14.65 -11.78 6.41
CA THR A 189 15.68 -12.53 7.14
C THR A 189 15.90 -13.93 6.56
N VAL A 190 14.90 -14.44 5.85
CA VAL A 190 14.92 -15.74 5.20
C VAL A 190 14.78 -15.55 3.70
N GLU A 191 15.79 -15.92 2.93
CA GLU A 191 15.70 -15.92 1.47
C GLU A 191 14.72 -17.01 0.98
N PRO A 192 13.98 -16.74 -0.11
CA PRO A 192 13.17 -17.76 -0.77
C PRO A 192 14.06 -18.87 -1.39
N PHE A 193 13.43 -19.92 -1.93
CA PHE A 193 14.12 -21.09 -2.48
C PHE A 193 14.99 -20.79 -3.71
#